data_AF-A0A7M2SKX4-F1
#
_entry.id   AF-A0A7M2SKX4-F1
#
_cell.length_a   1.000
_cell.length_b   1.000
_cell.length_c   1.000
_cell.angle_alpha   90.00
_cell.angle_beta   90.00
_cell.angle_gamma   90.00
#
_symmetry.space_group_name_H-M   'P 1'
#
loop_
_entity.id
_entity.type
_entity.pdbx_description
1 polymer ?
#
loop_
_entity_poly.entity_id
_entity_poly.type
_entity_poly.pdbx_seq_one_letter_code
_entity_poly.pdbx_strand_id
1 'polypeptide(L)'
;MSTTSSTASSTTSGSQRISASRPLQTTPPIATAPLTATPVLARAARFVINLAIVLAIVTAGLVAGTGTSDAATTRARIAEIAEAEVGKNEADGSCLKYGPCTTTPWCAYFTKWVWKTAGITELPDTYAARGVGLWAQKRGQFSPRPADGIGNPEVGDLAVYGTPANATGGHIGVITAVHSNGTLTTVDGNYGDKVARRTVDPRRTTSGVDDLKISGYVKPTGVETPTAKGRLFHNLRAAADGNWTGAGLVDGNAEITDTAEAGDRDGRLHVLTLLNGQVFHNTRGTDGHWTGASLIDGNGAISKVAAATTSSGDLHLLTLLNGRVFHNMRSTDGHWTGAQVADGNGAISDIAAAGDRDGRLHVLTLLNGQVFHNMRGADGHWTGASLIDGNGAISKVAAATTSSGDLHLLTLLNGRVFHNMRSTDGHWTGAQVADGNGAISDIAAAGDRDGRLHVLTLLNGQVFHNMRGADGRWTGASVSDPSGHIVTIAAATTPNGDLHQATLAP
;
A
#
# COMPACT_ATOMS: atom_id res chain seq x y z
N MET A 1 13.67 48.09 66.88
CA MET A 1 14.30 47.39 68.02
C MET A 1 14.88 46.10 67.46
N SER A 2 16.07 46.11 66.88
CA SER A 2 17.41 46.04 67.53
C SER A 2 17.70 44.60 68.01
N THR A 3 18.82 43.92 67.73
CA THR A 3 20.09 44.21 67.04
C THR A 3 20.88 42.89 66.87
N THR A 4 21.81 42.90 65.91
CA THR A 4 23.06 42.12 65.63
C THR A 4 23.87 41.65 66.86
N SER A 5 24.84 40.70 66.88
CA SER A 5 26.08 40.43 66.08
C SER A 5 26.81 39.17 66.63
N SER A 6 27.28 38.16 65.87
CA SER A 6 28.59 37.91 65.18
C SER A 6 29.87 37.60 66.00
N THR A 7 30.57 36.48 65.66
CA THR A 7 32.06 36.23 65.47
C THR A 7 32.38 34.71 65.61
N ALA A 8 33.33 34.02 64.93
CA ALA A 8 34.29 34.28 63.84
C ALA A 8 34.95 32.95 63.31
N SER A 9 35.42 32.94 62.04
CA SER A 9 36.69 32.38 61.45
C SER A 9 37.04 30.86 61.55
N SER A 10 37.73 30.15 60.63
CA SER A 10 38.20 30.23 59.22
C SER A 10 38.95 28.92 58.82
N THR A 11 39.25 28.75 57.51
CA THR A 11 40.24 27.87 56.81
C THR A 11 39.78 26.43 56.44
N THR A 12 40.01 25.81 55.24
CA THR A 12 40.89 26.06 54.07
C THR A 12 40.38 25.35 52.78
N SER A 13 40.68 25.96 51.61
CA SER A 13 40.74 25.50 50.19
C SER A 13 41.25 24.05 49.96
N GLY A 14 41.02 23.28 48.88
CA GLY A 14 40.44 23.48 47.54
C GLY A 14 41.23 22.71 46.46
N SER A 15 40.51 22.06 45.52
CA SER A 15 40.85 21.75 44.11
C SER A 15 41.84 20.62 43.72
N GLN A 16 41.43 19.74 42.77
CA GLN A 16 42.28 19.23 41.68
C GLN A 16 41.50 18.93 40.38
N ARG A 17 42.11 19.31 39.25
CA ARG A 17 41.68 19.18 37.84
C ARG A 17 42.70 18.33 37.04
N ILE A 18 42.13 17.52 36.16
CA ILE A 18 42.51 16.89 34.86
C ILE A 18 43.81 17.29 34.10
N SER A 19 44.40 16.25 33.43
CA SER A 19 45.27 16.16 32.20
C SER A 19 46.77 16.53 32.29
N ALA A 20 47.75 15.94 31.58
CA ALA A 20 47.90 15.01 30.43
C ALA A 20 49.28 14.28 30.55
N SER A 21 49.66 13.22 29.79
CA SER A 21 50.47 13.30 28.53
C SER A 21 51.06 11.91 28.13
N ARG A 22 51.16 11.63 26.82
CA ARG A 22 51.97 10.57 26.11
C ARG A 22 53.40 11.13 25.80
N PRO A 23 54.34 10.50 25.02
CA PRO A 23 54.56 9.12 24.49
C PRO A 23 56.06 8.62 24.51
N LEU A 24 56.36 7.40 24.01
CA LEU A 24 57.42 7.06 23.01
C LEU A 24 57.55 5.54 22.72
N GLN A 25 58.22 5.20 21.61
CA GLN A 25 58.08 4.03 20.72
C GLN A 25 59.41 3.24 20.60
N THR A 26 59.41 1.90 20.48
CA THR A 26 60.50 1.08 19.88
C THR A 26 59.98 -0.27 19.32
N THR A 27 60.64 -0.82 18.29
CA THR A 27 60.34 -2.08 17.54
C THR A 27 61.62 -2.98 17.46
N PRO A 28 61.66 -4.15 16.76
CA PRO A 28 61.36 -5.54 17.15
C PRO A 28 62.61 -6.50 17.12
N PRO A 29 62.44 -7.85 17.16
CA PRO A 29 63.13 -8.68 16.14
C PRO A 29 62.35 -9.92 15.61
N ILE A 30 62.93 -10.53 14.55
CA ILE A 30 62.51 -11.66 13.68
C ILE A 30 63.20 -12.98 14.11
N ALA A 31 62.53 -14.15 13.94
CA ALA A 31 63.13 -15.49 13.69
C ALA A 31 62.01 -16.52 13.35
N THR A 32 61.83 -16.96 12.10
CA THR A 32 62.31 -18.20 11.41
C THR A 32 61.61 -19.53 11.75
N ALA A 33 61.12 -20.21 10.71
CA ALA A 33 60.38 -21.49 10.66
C ALA A 33 61.21 -22.76 10.97
N PRO A 34 60.60 -23.97 10.93
CA PRO A 34 60.78 -24.75 9.70
C PRO A 34 59.52 -25.48 9.17
N LEU A 35 59.49 -25.61 7.85
CA LEU A 35 58.70 -26.53 7.05
C LEU A 35 59.42 -27.89 6.98
N THR A 36 58.67 -29.00 6.97
CA THR A 36 59.15 -30.28 6.45
C THR A 36 58.24 -30.76 5.32
N ALA A 37 58.86 -31.49 4.39
CA ALA A 37 58.62 -31.43 2.96
C ALA A 37 57.82 -32.61 2.38
N THR A 38 57.28 -32.37 1.19
CA THR A 38 56.66 -33.28 0.20
C THR A 38 57.62 -34.35 -0.36
N PRO A 39 57.14 -35.32 -1.16
CA PRO A 39 57.18 -35.17 -2.63
C PRO A 39 55.90 -35.61 -3.35
N VAL A 40 55.33 -34.82 -4.27
CA VAL A 40 55.60 -34.71 -5.73
C VAL A 40 55.16 -35.95 -6.54
N LEU A 41 54.21 -35.73 -7.46
CA LEU A 41 54.36 -36.18 -8.86
C LEU A 41 53.57 -35.25 -9.79
N ALA A 42 54.33 -34.71 -10.75
CA ALA A 42 53.96 -33.76 -11.78
C ALA A 42 53.02 -34.34 -12.84
N ARG A 43 52.27 -33.48 -13.53
CA ARG A 43 52.58 -33.10 -14.94
C ARG A 43 51.63 -32.05 -15.50
N ALA A 44 52.23 -31.11 -16.21
CA ALA A 44 51.60 -30.07 -17.01
C ALA A 44 51.10 -30.61 -18.36
N ALA A 45 50.04 -30.03 -18.92
CA ALA A 45 50.04 -29.38 -20.24
C ALA A 45 48.61 -29.00 -20.72
N ARG A 46 48.58 -27.85 -21.41
CA ARG A 46 47.55 -27.16 -22.21
C ARG A 46 46.58 -28.07 -23.00
N PHE A 47 45.37 -27.57 -23.31
CA PHE A 47 44.72 -27.53 -24.66
C PHE A 47 43.31 -26.89 -24.52
N VAL A 48 43.04 -25.72 -25.15
CA VAL A 48 42.33 -25.49 -26.43
C VAL A 48 40.79 -25.63 -26.35
N ILE A 49 40.14 -24.54 -26.76
CA ILE A 49 38.71 -24.38 -27.08
C ILE A 49 38.23 -25.51 -28.00
N ASN A 50 37.11 -26.15 -27.68
CA ASN A 50 36.36 -26.93 -28.67
C ASN A 50 34.85 -26.68 -28.57
N LEU A 51 34.34 -26.12 -29.66
CA LEU A 51 32.96 -25.98 -30.08
C LEU A 51 32.58 -27.21 -30.92
N ALA A 52 31.52 -27.92 -30.58
CA ALA A 52 30.75 -28.82 -31.47
C ALA A 52 29.41 -29.12 -30.77
N ILE A 53 28.30 -28.47 -31.15
CA ILE A 53 27.36 -28.87 -32.21
C ILE A 53 26.97 -30.35 -32.12
N VAL A 54 25.79 -30.59 -31.56
CA VAL A 54 24.87 -31.64 -32.04
C VAL A 54 23.54 -30.94 -32.37
N LEU A 55 23.20 -30.98 -33.64
CA LEU A 55 22.00 -30.45 -34.26
C LEU A 55 21.10 -31.63 -34.67
N ALA A 56 19.79 -31.33 -34.69
CA ALA A 56 18.73 -31.94 -35.50
C ALA A 56 17.88 -33.01 -34.77
N ILE A 57 16.53 -33.00 -34.81
CA ILE A 57 15.58 -32.43 -35.76
C ILE A 57 14.28 -31.99 -35.04
N VAL A 58 13.78 -30.81 -35.41
CA VAL A 58 12.42 -30.30 -35.17
C VAL A 58 11.46 -30.91 -36.20
N THR A 59 10.30 -31.39 -35.76
CA THR A 59 9.02 -31.24 -36.48
C THR A 59 7.92 -31.05 -35.44
N ALA A 60 7.46 -29.81 -35.28
CA ALA A 60 6.22 -29.31 -35.87
C ALA A 60 4.98 -29.71 -35.05
N GLY A 61 4.72 -28.91 -34.02
CA GLY A 61 3.45 -28.77 -33.32
C GLY A 61 3.23 -27.30 -32.99
N LEU A 62 3.35 -26.45 -34.01
CA LEU A 62 2.99 -25.03 -33.94
C LEU A 62 1.46 -24.95 -33.84
N VAL A 63 0.91 -24.95 -32.63
CA VAL A 63 -0.33 -24.20 -32.40
C VAL A 63 0.13 -22.79 -32.09
N ALA A 64 0.16 -21.98 -33.15
CA ALA A 64 0.18 -20.53 -33.04
C ALA A 64 -1.11 -20.13 -32.31
N GLY A 65 -1.05 -20.08 -30.99
CA GLY A 65 -1.90 -19.20 -30.21
C GLY A 65 -1.37 -17.79 -30.41
N THR A 66 -1.73 -17.15 -31.52
CA THR A 66 -1.68 -15.69 -31.65
C THR A 66 -2.75 -15.11 -30.74
N GLY A 67 -2.49 -15.15 -29.44
CA GLY A 67 -3.01 -14.19 -28.49
C GLY A 67 -1.82 -13.34 -28.11
N THR A 68 -1.65 -12.19 -28.76
CA THR A 68 -1.04 -11.06 -28.07
C THR A 68 -1.86 -10.89 -26.81
N SER A 69 -1.34 -11.30 -25.66
CA SER A 69 -1.81 -10.72 -24.40
C SER A 69 -1.52 -9.23 -24.57
N ASP A 70 -2.54 -8.43 -24.85
CA ASP A 70 -2.44 -6.98 -24.79
C ASP A 70 -1.81 -6.67 -23.43
N ALA A 71 -0.57 -6.20 -23.43
CA ALA A 71 0.06 -5.77 -22.18
C ALA A 71 -0.87 -4.73 -21.58
N ALA A 72 -1.37 -4.99 -20.36
CA ALA A 72 -2.34 -4.12 -19.73
C ALA A 72 -1.82 -2.68 -19.73
N THR A 73 -2.68 -1.72 -20.06
CA THR A 73 -2.26 -0.32 -20.10
C THR A 73 -1.88 0.09 -18.69
N THR A 74 -0.65 0.57 -18.45
CA THR A 74 -0.27 1.01 -17.10
C THR A 74 -0.48 2.50 -16.92
N ARG A 75 -0.73 2.92 -15.68
CA ARG A 75 -0.75 4.35 -15.31
C ARG A 75 0.58 5.05 -15.64
N ALA A 76 1.71 4.35 -15.45
CA ALA A 76 3.03 4.84 -15.79
C ALA A 76 3.14 5.16 -17.30
N ARG A 77 2.59 4.29 -18.16
CA ARG A 77 2.58 4.50 -19.61
C ARG A 77 1.87 5.78 -20.02
N ILE A 78 0.74 6.12 -19.37
CA ILE A 78 0.01 7.37 -19.61
C ILE A 78 0.91 8.57 -19.29
N ALA A 79 1.58 8.55 -18.14
CA ALA A 79 2.48 9.62 -17.72
C ALA A 79 3.67 9.76 -18.67
N GLU A 80 4.33 8.66 -19.05
CA GLU A 80 5.44 8.65 -20.02
C GLU A 80 5.03 9.27 -21.36
N ILE A 81 3.86 8.91 -21.89
CA ILE A 81 3.33 9.47 -23.13
C ILE A 81 3.11 10.98 -22.99
N ALA A 82 2.49 11.43 -21.89
CA ALA A 82 2.27 12.86 -21.68
C ALA A 82 3.60 13.62 -21.56
N GLU A 83 4.54 13.12 -20.76
CA GLU A 83 5.84 13.74 -20.53
C GLU A 83 6.69 13.84 -21.80
N ALA A 84 6.59 12.87 -22.71
CA ALA A 84 7.26 12.90 -24.01
C ALA A 84 6.79 14.06 -24.91
N GLU A 85 5.63 14.66 -24.62
CA GLU A 85 5.05 15.72 -25.42
C GLU A 85 5.33 17.14 -24.93
N VAL A 86 6.00 17.29 -23.80
CA VAL A 86 6.34 18.60 -23.24
C VAL A 86 7.10 19.44 -24.27
N GLY A 87 6.61 20.66 -24.51
CA GLY A 87 7.19 21.62 -25.46
C GLY A 87 6.50 21.67 -26.83
N LYS A 88 5.67 20.68 -27.19
CA LYS A 88 4.85 20.76 -28.43
C LYS A 88 3.89 21.94 -28.37
N ASN A 89 3.79 22.73 -29.42
CA ASN A 89 3.17 24.06 -29.37
C ASN A 89 2.45 24.43 -30.66
N GLU A 90 1.73 25.56 -30.62
CA GLU A 90 0.99 26.12 -31.76
C GLU A 90 1.90 26.81 -32.78
N ALA A 91 2.99 27.45 -32.32
CA ALA A 91 3.85 28.26 -33.17
C ALA A 91 4.57 27.45 -34.26
N ASP A 92 4.96 26.20 -33.96
CA ASP A 92 5.56 25.27 -34.92
C ASP A 92 4.54 24.25 -35.48
N GLY A 93 3.27 24.35 -35.09
CA GLY A 93 2.20 23.45 -35.51
C GLY A 93 2.31 22.02 -34.99
N SER A 94 3.26 21.71 -34.10
CA SER A 94 3.48 20.35 -33.60
C SER A 94 2.32 19.80 -32.76
N CYS A 95 1.41 20.66 -32.30
CA CYS A 95 0.17 20.29 -31.64
C CYS A 95 -0.91 19.70 -32.57
N LEU A 96 -0.78 19.85 -33.90
CA LEU A 96 -1.82 19.44 -34.87
C LEU A 96 -2.13 17.93 -34.82
N LYS A 97 -1.23 17.13 -34.26
CA LYS A 97 -1.45 15.68 -34.05
C LYS A 97 -2.51 15.34 -33.01
N TYR A 98 -2.81 16.25 -32.07
CA TYR A 98 -3.84 16.03 -31.05
C TYR A 98 -5.24 16.34 -31.56
N GLY A 99 -5.34 17.29 -32.50
CA GLY A 99 -6.57 17.85 -33.01
C GLY A 99 -6.38 19.26 -33.56
N PRO A 100 -7.47 20.00 -33.82
CA PRO A 100 -7.41 21.40 -34.25
C PRO A 100 -6.85 22.26 -33.12
N CYS A 101 -5.57 22.62 -33.17
CA CYS A 101 -4.91 23.32 -32.06
C CYS A 101 -4.67 24.82 -32.28
N THR A 102 -4.85 25.35 -33.49
CA THR A 102 -4.61 26.78 -33.79
C THR A 102 -5.87 27.63 -33.81
N THR A 103 -7.05 27.01 -33.68
CA THR A 103 -8.35 27.69 -33.80
C THR A 103 -9.30 27.42 -32.64
N THR A 104 -8.94 26.52 -31.72
CA THR A 104 -9.76 26.17 -30.57
C THR A 104 -8.88 25.66 -29.42
N PRO A 105 -9.29 25.87 -28.15
CA PRO A 105 -8.54 25.33 -27.04
C PRO A 105 -8.41 23.80 -27.10
N TRP A 106 -7.18 23.29 -27.00
CA TRP A 106 -6.88 21.88 -27.30
C TRP A 106 -6.44 21.02 -26.11
N CYS A 107 -6.60 21.49 -24.87
CA CYS A 107 -6.27 20.73 -23.65
C CYS A 107 -6.99 19.35 -23.57
N ALA A 108 -8.28 19.29 -23.92
CA ALA A 108 -9.05 18.04 -23.93
C ALA A 108 -8.70 17.13 -25.12
N TYR A 109 -8.32 17.70 -26.26
CA TYR A 109 -7.79 16.93 -27.39
C TYR A 109 -6.49 16.23 -27.01
N PHE A 110 -5.58 16.94 -26.35
CA PHE A 110 -4.32 16.40 -25.85
C PHE A 110 -4.54 15.25 -24.86
N THR A 111 -5.33 15.47 -23.81
CA THR A 111 -5.56 14.44 -22.78
C THR A 111 -6.24 13.19 -23.35
N LYS A 112 -7.22 13.35 -24.26
CA LYS A 112 -7.83 12.22 -24.98
C LYS A 112 -6.82 11.50 -25.88
N TRP A 113 -5.94 12.23 -26.56
CA TRP A 113 -4.87 11.64 -27.37
C TRP A 113 -3.88 10.85 -26.52
N VAL A 114 -3.47 11.36 -25.34
CA VAL A 114 -2.59 10.65 -24.41
C VAL A 114 -3.24 9.33 -24.00
N TRP A 115 -4.49 9.37 -23.54
CA TRP A 115 -5.23 8.17 -23.13
C TRP A 115 -5.37 7.15 -24.27
N LYS A 116 -5.77 7.61 -25.46
CA LYS A 116 -5.86 6.76 -26.64
C LYS A 116 -4.53 6.10 -27.00
N THR A 117 -3.44 6.87 -26.93
CA THR A 117 -2.09 6.39 -27.25
C THR A 117 -1.56 5.42 -26.20
N ALA A 118 -2.01 5.55 -24.95
CA ALA A 118 -1.69 4.61 -23.89
C ALA A 118 -2.37 3.26 -24.07
N GLY A 119 -3.46 3.17 -24.84
CA GLY A 119 -4.24 1.95 -25.02
C GLY A 119 -5.59 1.95 -24.29
N ILE A 120 -5.99 3.08 -23.70
CA ILE A 120 -7.31 3.23 -23.07
C ILE A 120 -8.39 3.21 -24.17
N THR A 121 -9.32 2.27 -24.04
CA THR A 121 -10.39 2.03 -25.01
C THR A 121 -11.64 2.87 -24.72
N GLU A 122 -11.95 3.10 -23.44
CA GLU A 122 -13.05 3.98 -23.02
C GLU A 122 -12.58 5.44 -22.94
N LEU A 123 -12.90 6.21 -23.98
CA LEU A 123 -12.46 7.61 -24.10
C LEU A 123 -13.62 8.59 -23.95
N PRO A 124 -13.36 9.83 -23.46
CA PRO A 124 -14.35 10.89 -23.45
C PRO A 124 -14.95 11.15 -24.83
N ASP A 125 -16.27 11.31 -24.89
CA ASP A 125 -17.03 11.61 -26.12
C ASP A 125 -17.12 13.13 -26.42
N THR A 126 -16.45 13.95 -25.61
CA THR A 126 -16.44 15.41 -25.69
C THR A 126 -15.01 15.97 -25.64
N TYR A 127 -14.86 17.18 -26.18
CA TYR A 127 -13.61 17.94 -26.19
C TYR A 127 -13.66 19.21 -25.31
N ALA A 128 -14.70 19.33 -24.47
CA ALA A 128 -14.75 20.36 -23.43
C ALA A 128 -14.19 19.79 -22.13
N ALA A 129 -13.24 20.47 -21.49
CA ALA A 129 -12.60 20.01 -20.25
C ALA A 129 -13.62 19.64 -19.15
N ARG A 130 -14.58 20.53 -18.87
CA ARG A 130 -15.65 20.27 -17.89
C ARG A 130 -16.65 19.21 -18.37
N GLY A 131 -16.79 19.06 -19.68
CA GLY A 131 -17.57 18.01 -20.31
C GLY A 131 -16.96 16.63 -20.04
N VAL A 132 -15.63 16.51 -20.07
CA VAL A 132 -14.92 15.26 -19.72
C VAL A 132 -15.22 14.87 -18.26
N GLY A 133 -15.23 15.85 -17.34
CA GLY A 133 -15.66 15.62 -15.96
C GLY A 133 -17.09 15.09 -15.86
N LEU A 134 -18.04 15.68 -16.61
CA LEU A 134 -19.44 15.24 -16.62
C LEU A 134 -19.60 13.84 -17.24
N TRP A 135 -18.85 13.56 -18.31
CA TRP A 135 -18.79 12.25 -18.96
C TRP A 135 -18.34 11.16 -17.99
N ALA A 136 -17.30 11.42 -17.19
CA ALA A 136 -16.77 10.51 -16.19
C ALA A 136 -17.73 10.37 -15.00
N GLN A 137 -18.36 11.45 -14.56
CA GLN A 137 -19.32 11.43 -13.45
C GLN A 137 -20.50 10.51 -13.73
N LYS A 138 -21.04 10.54 -14.95
CA LYS A 138 -22.13 9.65 -15.39
C LYS A 138 -21.74 8.17 -15.41
N ARG A 139 -20.44 7.86 -15.40
CA ARG A 139 -19.88 6.51 -15.47
C ARG A 139 -19.28 6.04 -14.13
N GLY A 140 -19.40 6.84 -13.07
CA GLY A 140 -18.75 6.54 -11.79
C GLY A 140 -17.22 6.65 -11.82
N GLN A 141 -16.64 7.27 -12.86
CA GLN A 141 -15.19 7.40 -13.08
C GLN A 141 -14.64 8.75 -12.59
N PHE A 142 -15.50 9.62 -12.05
CA PHE A 142 -15.10 10.92 -11.53
C PHE A 142 -14.94 10.88 -10.01
N SER A 143 -13.72 11.11 -9.53
CA SER A 143 -13.43 11.28 -8.11
C SER A 143 -13.45 12.78 -7.77
N PRO A 144 -14.47 13.30 -7.07
CA PRO A 144 -14.52 14.71 -6.70
C PRO A 144 -13.37 15.08 -5.76
N ARG A 145 -12.83 16.30 -5.92
CA ARG A 145 -11.86 16.86 -4.98
C ARG A 145 -12.62 17.55 -3.83
N PRO A 146 -12.40 17.16 -2.56
CA PRO A 146 -12.98 17.88 -1.43
C PRO A 146 -12.50 19.33 -1.38
N ALA A 147 -13.34 20.27 -0.90
CA ALA A 147 -13.03 21.71 -0.89
C ALA A 147 -11.65 22.03 -0.27
N ASP A 148 -11.34 21.41 0.88
CA ASP A 148 -10.10 21.60 1.64
C ASP A 148 -9.10 20.43 1.49
N GLY A 149 -9.37 19.51 0.56
CA GLY A 149 -8.58 18.30 0.36
C GLY A 149 -7.89 18.25 -1.01
N ILE A 150 -7.00 17.27 -1.15
CA ILE A 150 -6.40 16.92 -2.44
C ILE A 150 -7.17 15.82 -3.16
N GLY A 151 -8.14 15.16 -2.52
CA GLY A 151 -8.81 13.99 -3.08
C GLY A 151 -7.92 12.74 -3.05
N ASN A 152 -8.16 11.81 -3.98
CA ASN A 152 -7.32 10.63 -4.21
C ASN A 152 -6.85 10.56 -5.68
N PRO A 153 -6.05 11.54 -6.15
CA PRO A 153 -5.49 11.52 -7.50
C PRO A 153 -4.46 10.40 -7.64
N GLU A 154 -4.44 9.77 -8.80
CA GLU A 154 -3.43 8.80 -9.19
C GLU A 154 -2.71 9.26 -10.46
N VAL A 155 -1.48 8.77 -10.66
CA VAL A 155 -0.76 8.97 -11.94
C VAL A 155 -1.63 8.46 -13.10
N GLY A 156 -1.70 9.22 -14.18
CA GLY A 156 -2.53 8.92 -15.35
C GLY A 156 -3.99 9.39 -15.27
N ASP A 157 -4.47 9.81 -14.10
CA ASP A 157 -5.78 10.49 -13.98
C ASP A 157 -5.75 11.84 -14.72
N LEU A 158 -6.92 12.33 -15.13
CA LEU A 158 -7.06 13.68 -15.66
C LEU A 158 -7.57 14.62 -14.57
N ALA A 159 -6.81 15.67 -14.27
CA ALA A 159 -7.24 16.74 -13.36
C ALA A 159 -8.17 17.71 -14.10
N VAL A 160 -9.44 17.81 -13.67
CA VAL A 160 -10.44 18.70 -14.28
C VAL A 160 -10.56 19.99 -13.47
N TYR A 161 -10.36 21.13 -14.13
CA TYR A 161 -10.59 22.45 -13.58
C TYR A 161 -12.01 22.92 -13.90
N GLY A 162 -12.78 23.22 -12.86
CA GLY A 162 -14.20 23.61 -12.95
C GLY A 162 -15.18 22.45 -12.75
N THR A 163 -16.35 22.74 -12.17
CA THR A 163 -17.39 21.75 -11.90
C THR A 163 -17.83 21.02 -13.17
N PRO A 164 -17.94 19.67 -13.14
CA PRO A 164 -18.49 18.87 -14.23
C PRO A 164 -19.77 19.46 -14.82
N ALA A 165 -19.73 19.84 -16.09
CA ALA A 165 -20.86 20.44 -16.80
C ALA A 165 -20.60 20.42 -18.31
N ASN A 166 -21.67 20.47 -19.11
CA ASN A 166 -21.55 20.74 -20.54
C ASN A 166 -21.35 22.24 -20.79
N ALA A 167 -20.25 22.79 -20.30
CA ALA A 167 -19.92 24.21 -20.35
C ALA A 167 -18.44 24.41 -20.64
N THR A 168 -18.11 25.55 -21.24
CA THR A 168 -16.72 26.00 -21.47
C THR A 168 -16.15 26.59 -20.16
N GLY A 169 -14.96 27.20 -20.22
CA GLY A 169 -14.37 27.88 -19.06
C GLY A 169 -13.24 27.15 -18.36
N GLY A 170 -13.34 25.82 -18.30
CA GLY A 170 -12.39 24.98 -17.57
C GLY A 170 -11.11 24.62 -18.32
N HIS A 171 -10.29 23.80 -17.67
CA HIS A 171 -9.05 23.24 -18.19
C HIS A 171 -8.91 21.78 -17.75
N ILE A 172 -8.02 21.04 -18.40
CA ILE A 172 -7.76 19.63 -18.07
C ILE A 172 -6.30 19.28 -18.34
N GLY A 173 -5.69 18.53 -17.43
CA GLY A 173 -4.29 18.09 -17.52
C GLY A 173 -4.13 16.63 -17.12
N VAL A 174 -3.07 15.98 -17.58
CA VAL A 174 -2.71 14.60 -17.20
C VAL A 174 -1.85 14.65 -15.94
N ILE A 175 -2.20 13.89 -14.90
CA ILE A 175 -1.36 13.78 -13.71
C ILE A 175 -0.20 12.83 -14.00
N THR A 176 1.04 13.31 -13.86
CA THR A 176 2.25 12.50 -14.12
C THR A 176 3.03 12.17 -12.85
N ALA A 177 2.77 12.88 -11.75
CA ALA A 177 3.24 12.50 -10.42
C ALA A 177 2.29 12.98 -9.32
N VAL A 178 2.20 12.21 -8.24
CA VAL A 178 1.52 12.58 -6.99
C VAL A 178 2.57 12.64 -5.90
N HIS A 179 2.78 13.82 -5.32
CA HIS A 179 3.83 14.03 -4.32
C HIS A 179 3.29 13.83 -2.91
N SER A 180 4.15 13.37 -2.00
CA SER A 180 3.82 13.15 -0.58
C SER A 180 3.31 14.41 0.14
N ASN A 181 3.71 15.60 -0.31
CA ASN A 181 3.21 16.88 0.22
C ASN A 181 1.81 17.26 -0.30
N GLY A 182 1.20 16.41 -1.14
CA GLY A 182 -0.12 16.62 -1.74
C GLY A 182 -0.13 17.53 -2.97
N THR A 183 1.02 17.97 -3.46
CA THR A 183 1.10 18.62 -4.79
C THR A 183 1.12 17.56 -5.88
N LEU A 184 0.75 17.96 -7.10
CA LEU A 184 0.77 17.10 -8.28
C LEU A 184 1.74 17.68 -9.31
N THR A 185 2.39 16.81 -10.08
CA THR A 185 2.93 17.20 -11.38
C THR A 185 1.87 16.88 -12.43
N THR A 186 1.52 17.87 -13.23
CA THR A 186 0.63 17.68 -14.39
C THR A 186 1.33 18.05 -15.68
N VAL A 187 0.93 17.39 -16.76
CA VAL A 187 1.26 17.78 -18.12
C VAL A 187 -0.02 18.20 -18.82
N ASP A 188 -0.06 19.46 -19.19
CA ASP A 188 -1.26 20.14 -19.64
C ASP A 188 -1.09 20.53 -21.11
N GLY A 189 -2.02 20.13 -21.96
CA GLY A 189 -2.10 20.62 -23.33
C GLY A 189 -2.68 22.02 -23.36
N ASN A 190 -2.28 22.83 -24.33
CA ASN A 190 -2.70 24.23 -24.47
C ASN A 190 -2.56 25.09 -23.20
N TYR A 191 -1.48 24.91 -22.45
CA TYR A 191 -1.15 25.78 -21.34
C TYR A 191 -0.08 26.77 -21.79
N GLY A 192 -0.50 28.00 -22.10
CA GLY A 192 0.36 28.99 -22.77
C GLY A 192 0.73 28.53 -24.18
N ASP A 193 -0.27 28.08 -24.94
CA ASP A 193 -0.20 27.68 -26.36
C ASP A 193 0.77 26.51 -26.63
N LYS A 194 1.03 25.69 -25.60
CA LYS A 194 1.91 24.52 -25.64
C LYS A 194 1.53 23.43 -24.66
N VAL A 195 2.15 22.26 -24.81
CA VAL A 195 2.19 21.22 -23.79
C VAL A 195 3.19 21.65 -22.72
N ALA A 196 2.73 21.86 -21.49
CA ALA A 196 3.56 22.34 -20.39
C ALA A 196 3.48 21.40 -19.18
N ARG A 197 4.65 21.11 -18.60
CA ARG A 197 4.74 20.51 -17.27
C ARG A 197 4.51 21.57 -16.21
N ARG A 198 3.66 21.26 -15.22
CA ARG A 198 3.30 22.15 -14.12
C ARG A 198 3.39 21.41 -12.79
N THR A 199 3.72 22.14 -11.74
CA THR A 199 3.50 21.70 -10.36
C THR A 199 2.27 22.42 -9.85
N VAL A 200 1.25 21.68 -9.42
CA VAL A 200 -0.05 22.21 -9.02
C VAL A 200 -0.37 21.81 -7.58
N ASP A 201 -0.93 22.72 -6.80
CA ASP A 201 -1.53 22.43 -5.50
C ASP A 201 -3.05 22.31 -5.71
N PRO A 202 -3.63 21.09 -5.63
CA PRO A 202 -5.05 20.90 -5.89
C PRO A 202 -6.00 21.76 -5.05
N ARG A 203 -5.53 22.24 -3.90
CA ARG A 203 -6.32 23.06 -2.98
C ARG A 203 -6.50 24.49 -3.46
N ARG A 204 -5.59 24.97 -4.32
CA ARG A 204 -5.43 26.41 -4.60
C ARG A 204 -5.27 26.74 -6.08
N THR A 205 -4.59 25.90 -6.85
CA THR A 205 -4.28 26.18 -8.25
C THR A 205 -5.55 26.25 -9.08
N THR A 206 -5.65 27.32 -9.86
CA THR A 206 -6.70 27.57 -10.83
C THR A 206 -6.17 27.45 -12.26
N SER A 207 -7.07 27.23 -13.21
CA SER A 207 -6.74 27.20 -14.64
C SER A 207 -8.01 27.31 -15.50
N GLY A 208 -7.81 27.46 -16.81
CA GLY A 208 -8.87 27.74 -17.77
C GLY A 208 -9.18 29.23 -17.88
N VAL A 209 -10.00 29.58 -18.87
CA VAL A 209 -10.36 30.98 -19.14
C VAL A 209 -11.18 31.61 -18.01
N ASP A 210 -11.89 30.77 -17.24
CA ASP A 210 -12.71 31.21 -16.10
C ASP A 210 -11.96 31.10 -14.75
N ASP A 211 -10.64 30.82 -14.77
CA ASP A 211 -9.79 30.71 -13.57
C ASP A 211 -10.36 29.75 -12.49
N LEU A 212 -10.81 28.58 -12.92
CA LEU A 212 -11.51 27.63 -12.06
C LEU A 212 -10.52 26.73 -11.30
N LYS A 213 -10.84 26.35 -10.06
CA LYS A 213 -10.07 25.35 -9.29
C LYS A 213 -10.29 23.93 -9.83
N ILE A 214 -9.38 23.02 -9.48
CA ILE A 214 -9.61 21.58 -9.68
C ILE A 214 -10.88 21.16 -8.93
N SER A 215 -11.82 20.57 -9.66
CA SER A 215 -13.08 20.03 -9.14
C SER A 215 -13.00 18.53 -8.83
N GLY A 216 -12.09 17.81 -9.47
CA GLY A 216 -11.88 16.38 -9.27
C GLY A 216 -11.02 15.76 -10.36
N TYR A 217 -10.99 14.43 -10.36
CA TYR A 217 -10.12 13.59 -11.16
C TYR A 217 -10.94 12.60 -11.97
N VAL A 218 -10.60 12.46 -13.24
CA VAL A 218 -11.20 11.48 -14.15
C VAL A 218 -10.27 10.28 -14.21
N LYS A 219 -10.74 9.14 -13.71
CA LYS A 219 -9.97 7.90 -13.63
C LYS A 219 -10.10 7.10 -14.94
N PRO A 220 -8.99 6.67 -15.56
CA PRO A 220 -9.07 5.79 -16.71
C PRO A 220 -9.54 4.38 -16.29
N THR A 221 -10.22 3.68 -17.19
CA THR A 221 -10.58 2.27 -17.01
C THR A 221 -9.64 1.35 -17.78
N GLY A 222 -9.57 0.08 -17.37
CA GLY A 222 -8.71 -0.91 -18.01
C GLY A 222 -7.21 -0.64 -17.81
N VAL A 223 -6.85 0.14 -16.80
CA VAL A 223 -5.45 0.48 -16.48
C VAL A 223 -4.98 -0.21 -15.21
N GLU A 224 -3.78 -0.79 -15.27
CA GLU A 224 -3.07 -1.27 -14.10
C GLU A 224 -2.34 -0.11 -13.42
N THR A 225 -2.65 0.15 -12.16
CA THR A 225 -1.74 0.88 -11.27
C THR A 225 -0.55 -0.05 -11.00
N PRO A 226 0.71 0.38 -11.23
CA PRO A 226 1.86 -0.44 -10.86
C PRO A 226 1.71 -0.87 -9.41
N THR A 227 1.50 -2.17 -9.21
CA THR A 227 1.30 -2.69 -7.86
C THR A 227 2.63 -2.56 -7.16
N ALA A 228 2.66 -1.84 -6.04
CA ALA A 228 3.88 -1.75 -5.26
C ALA A 228 4.25 -3.16 -4.79
N LYS A 229 5.54 -3.49 -4.91
CA LYS A 229 6.06 -4.82 -4.58
C LYS A 229 7.26 -4.70 -3.67
N GLY A 230 7.55 -5.78 -2.94
CA GLY A 230 8.76 -5.84 -2.15
C GLY A 230 8.97 -7.17 -1.48
N ARG A 231 10.11 -7.28 -0.80
CA ARG A 231 10.43 -8.36 0.13
C ARG A 231 9.57 -8.24 1.38
N LEU A 232 9.25 -9.37 1.99
CA LEU A 232 8.48 -9.41 3.24
C LEU A 232 9.42 -9.31 4.45
N PHE A 233 9.14 -8.33 5.31
CA PHE A 233 9.77 -8.19 6.62
C PHE A 233 8.74 -8.35 7.73
N HIS A 234 9.17 -8.86 8.88
CA HIS A 234 8.36 -9.02 10.08
C HIS A 234 9.01 -8.30 11.27
N ASN A 235 8.20 -7.58 12.02
CA ASN A 235 8.59 -6.90 13.26
C ASN A 235 7.58 -7.29 14.36
N LEU A 236 8.06 -7.53 15.57
CA LEU A 236 7.25 -7.94 16.71
C LEU A 236 7.30 -6.86 17.78
N ARG A 237 6.15 -6.45 18.29
CA ARG A 237 6.04 -5.65 19.51
C ARG A 237 5.61 -6.56 20.65
N ALA A 238 6.48 -6.75 21.62
CA ALA A 238 6.17 -7.55 22.80
C ALA A 238 5.09 -6.88 23.66
N ALA A 239 4.11 -7.66 24.11
CA ALA A 239 3.05 -7.16 24.98
C ALA A 239 3.57 -6.72 26.35
N ALA A 240 4.60 -7.42 26.84
CA ALA A 240 5.11 -7.30 28.20
C ALA A 240 5.75 -5.94 28.49
N ASP A 241 6.47 -5.37 27.53
CA ASP A 241 7.21 -4.11 27.69
C ASP A 241 6.94 -3.09 26.58
N GLY A 242 6.29 -3.51 25.48
CA GLY A 242 6.01 -2.67 24.33
C GLY A 242 7.20 -2.43 23.40
N ASN A 243 8.31 -3.15 23.60
CA ASN A 243 9.50 -3.03 22.77
C ASN A 243 9.32 -3.73 21.43
N TRP A 244 9.89 -3.13 20.39
CA TRP A 244 9.95 -3.69 19.06
C TRP A 244 11.24 -4.49 18.88
N THR A 245 11.16 -5.65 18.23
CA THR A 245 12.33 -6.48 17.92
C THR A 245 13.21 -5.87 16.83
N GLY A 246 12.64 -4.98 16.02
CA GLY A 246 13.21 -4.55 14.75
C GLY A 246 12.74 -5.47 13.61
N ALA A 247 12.66 -4.91 12.41
CA ALA A 247 12.21 -5.63 11.22
C ALA A 247 13.27 -6.63 10.74
N GLY A 248 12.89 -7.90 10.64
CA GLY A 248 13.70 -8.99 10.08
C GLY A 248 13.13 -9.50 8.76
N LEU A 249 14.00 -9.89 7.83
CA LEU A 249 13.59 -10.46 6.54
C LEU A 249 12.93 -11.83 6.75
N VAL A 250 11.73 -12.02 6.20
CA VAL A 250 10.99 -13.29 6.20
C VAL A 250 11.02 -13.95 4.84
N ASP A 251 10.77 -13.17 3.77
CA ASP A 251 10.80 -13.65 2.39
C ASP A 251 11.58 -12.67 1.51
N GLY A 252 12.62 -13.18 0.84
CA GLY A 252 13.50 -12.43 -0.03
C GLY A 252 12.96 -12.15 -1.43
N ASN A 253 11.76 -12.62 -1.76
CA ASN A 253 11.15 -12.37 -3.06
C ASN A 253 10.68 -10.91 -3.17
N ALA A 254 11.25 -10.16 -4.11
CA ALA A 254 10.94 -8.75 -4.32
C ALA A 254 9.62 -8.49 -5.07
N GLU A 255 8.96 -9.55 -5.55
CA GLU A 255 7.74 -9.46 -6.37
C GLU A 255 6.45 -9.69 -5.57
N ILE A 256 6.52 -9.73 -4.23
CA ILE A 256 5.32 -9.85 -3.38
C ILE A 256 4.55 -8.53 -3.47
N THR A 257 3.26 -8.61 -3.81
CA THR A 257 2.39 -7.46 -4.08
C THR A 257 1.40 -7.16 -2.95
N ASP A 258 1.17 -8.12 -2.06
CA ASP A 258 0.23 -7.98 -0.94
C ASP A 258 0.56 -9.00 0.15
N THR A 259 0.16 -8.70 1.39
CA THR A 259 0.36 -9.61 2.53
C THR A 259 -0.78 -9.48 3.54
N ALA A 260 -1.11 -10.59 4.20
CA ALA A 260 -2.07 -10.63 5.30
C ALA A 260 -1.55 -11.52 6.43
N GLU A 261 -1.90 -11.17 7.67
CA GLU A 261 -1.50 -11.93 8.86
C GLU A 261 -2.71 -12.29 9.72
N ALA A 262 -2.67 -13.44 10.40
CA ALA A 262 -3.66 -13.83 11.39
C ALA A 262 -3.02 -14.68 12.50
N GLY A 263 -3.23 -14.31 13.77
CA GLY A 263 -2.70 -15.02 14.92
C GLY A 263 -3.73 -16.02 15.48
N ASP A 264 -3.39 -17.29 15.53
CA ASP A 264 -4.31 -18.33 16.00
C ASP A 264 -4.33 -18.48 17.53
N ARG A 265 -5.27 -19.28 18.03
CA ARG A 265 -5.42 -19.54 19.47
C ARG A 265 -4.26 -20.32 20.10
N ASP A 266 -3.44 -20.98 19.29
CA ASP A 266 -2.28 -21.76 19.74
C ASP A 266 -1.00 -20.90 19.79
N GLY A 267 -1.09 -19.61 19.43
CA GLY A 267 0.03 -18.69 19.44
C GLY A 267 0.85 -18.67 18.16
N ARG A 268 0.39 -19.33 17.09
CA ARG A 268 1.05 -19.29 15.80
C ARG A 268 0.56 -18.10 15.00
N LEU A 269 1.47 -17.52 14.22
CA LEU A 269 1.14 -16.50 13.23
C LEU A 269 1.04 -17.17 11.86
N HIS A 270 -0.10 -17.01 11.19
CA HIS A 270 -0.24 -17.32 9.78
C HIS A 270 0.05 -16.08 8.96
N VAL A 271 0.90 -16.23 7.96
CA VAL A 271 1.26 -15.16 7.02
C VAL A 271 0.96 -15.63 5.61
N LEU A 272 0.24 -14.79 4.88
CA LEU A 272 -0.16 -15.05 3.51
C LEU A 272 0.46 -14.00 2.62
N THR A 273 1.21 -14.41 1.59
CA THR A 273 1.82 -13.51 0.62
C THR A 273 1.23 -13.72 -0.76
N LEU A 274 0.98 -12.61 -1.45
CA LEU A 274 0.52 -12.60 -2.83
C LEU A 274 1.72 -12.35 -3.75
N LEU A 275 2.03 -13.31 -4.61
CA LEU A 275 3.15 -13.27 -5.54
C LEU A 275 2.64 -13.68 -6.92
N ASN A 276 2.74 -12.79 -7.91
CA ASN A 276 2.30 -13.05 -9.29
C ASN A 276 0.86 -13.61 -9.38
N GLY A 277 -0.05 -13.07 -8.57
CA GLY A 277 -1.44 -13.51 -8.52
C GLY A 277 -1.69 -14.88 -7.88
N GLN A 278 -0.67 -15.44 -7.20
CA GLN A 278 -0.73 -16.69 -6.46
C GLN A 278 -0.56 -16.44 -4.96
N VAL A 279 -1.23 -17.24 -4.13
CA VAL A 279 -1.18 -17.10 -2.67
C VAL A 279 -0.29 -18.17 -2.07
N PHE A 280 0.67 -17.73 -1.26
CA PHE A 280 1.54 -18.58 -0.47
C PHE A 280 1.21 -18.44 1.00
N HIS A 281 1.28 -19.54 1.75
CA HIS A 281 1.08 -19.58 3.19
C HIS A 281 2.37 -19.97 3.90
N ASN A 282 2.72 -19.21 4.93
CA ASN A 282 3.80 -19.49 5.86
C ASN A 282 3.25 -19.42 7.28
N THR A 283 3.84 -20.16 8.20
CA THR A 283 3.46 -20.13 9.63
C THR A 283 4.69 -19.87 10.49
N ARG A 284 4.56 -18.94 11.44
CA ARG A 284 5.52 -18.73 12.51
C ARG A 284 5.06 -19.44 13.77
N GLY A 285 5.90 -20.33 14.30
CA GLY A 285 5.68 -20.97 15.59
C GLY A 285 5.81 -20.00 16.76
N THR A 286 5.41 -20.46 17.94
CA THR A 286 5.59 -19.73 19.21
C THR A 286 7.07 -19.62 19.62
N ASP A 287 7.91 -20.52 19.13
CA ASP A 287 9.37 -20.49 19.22
C ASP A 287 10.02 -19.47 18.25
N GLY A 288 9.22 -18.88 17.36
CA GLY A 288 9.65 -17.94 16.35
C GLY A 288 10.21 -18.54 15.07
N HIS A 289 10.18 -19.87 14.93
CA HIS A 289 10.60 -20.56 13.72
C HIS A 289 9.53 -20.43 12.62
N TRP A 290 9.98 -20.25 11.36
CA TRP A 290 9.12 -20.18 10.18
C TRP A 290 9.06 -21.52 9.47
N THR A 291 7.87 -21.99 9.08
CA THR A 291 7.72 -23.25 8.34
C THR A 291 8.26 -23.17 6.91
N GLY A 292 8.38 -21.97 6.37
CA GLY A 292 8.63 -21.72 4.95
C GLY A 292 7.32 -21.52 4.19
N ALA A 293 7.38 -20.71 3.13
CA ALA A 293 6.23 -20.39 2.30
C ALA A 293 5.86 -21.56 1.38
N SER A 294 4.57 -21.88 1.29
CA SER A 294 4.02 -22.95 0.46
C SER A 294 2.85 -22.44 -0.37
N LEU A 295 2.77 -22.82 -1.65
CA LEU A 295 1.68 -22.41 -2.54
C LEU A 295 0.36 -23.05 -2.07
N ILE A 296 -0.67 -22.22 -1.87
CA ILE A 296 -2.02 -22.67 -1.47
C ILE A 296 -3.11 -22.29 -2.47
N ASP A 297 -2.87 -21.28 -3.31
CA ASP A 297 -3.76 -20.91 -4.42
C ASP A 297 -2.94 -20.49 -5.64
N GLY A 298 -3.05 -21.28 -6.72
CA GLY A 298 -2.29 -21.12 -7.96
C GLY A 298 -3.00 -20.33 -9.06
N ASN A 299 -4.13 -19.66 -8.77
CA ASN A 299 -4.98 -19.01 -9.78
C ASN A 299 -4.24 -18.07 -10.74
N GLY A 300 -3.26 -17.31 -10.25
CA GLY A 300 -2.40 -16.43 -11.07
C GLY A 300 -2.99 -15.07 -11.40
N ALA A 301 -4.20 -14.75 -10.93
CA ALA A 301 -4.86 -13.46 -11.16
C ALA A 301 -5.44 -12.81 -9.89
N ILE A 302 -5.09 -13.33 -8.70
CA ILE A 302 -5.53 -12.75 -7.43
C ILE A 302 -4.86 -11.38 -7.23
N SER A 303 -5.62 -10.38 -6.79
CA SER A 303 -5.13 -9.00 -6.62
C SER A 303 -5.02 -8.55 -5.16
N LYS A 304 -5.75 -9.18 -4.23
CA LYS A 304 -5.70 -8.90 -2.78
C LYS A 304 -5.91 -10.14 -1.93
N VAL A 305 -5.32 -10.13 -0.74
CA VAL A 305 -5.55 -11.12 0.32
C VAL A 305 -5.96 -10.45 1.63
N ALA A 306 -6.87 -11.08 2.36
CA ALA A 306 -7.15 -10.76 3.75
C ALA A 306 -7.30 -12.05 4.55
N ALA A 307 -6.91 -12.04 5.82
CA ALA A 307 -6.94 -13.23 6.66
C ALA A 307 -7.45 -12.92 8.07
N ALA A 308 -8.14 -13.88 8.67
CA ALA A 308 -8.50 -13.85 10.07
C ALA A 308 -8.65 -15.26 10.63
N THR A 309 -8.36 -15.44 11.91
CA THR A 309 -8.69 -16.66 12.64
C THR A 309 -9.90 -16.42 13.53
N THR A 310 -10.77 -17.41 13.65
CA THR A 310 -11.89 -17.38 14.60
C THR A 310 -11.57 -18.18 15.87
N SER A 311 -12.44 -18.13 16.87
CA SER A 311 -12.26 -18.88 18.13
C SER A 311 -12.23 -20.41 17.97
N SER A 312 -12.75 -20.96 16.86
CA SER A 312 -12.58 -22.39 16.52
C SER A 312 -11.11 -22.75 16.27
N GLY A 313 -10.29 -21.75 15.93
CA GLY A 313 -8.90 -21.93 15.49
C GLY A 313 -8.76 -22.13 13.98
N ASP A 314 -9.86 -22.04 13.23
CA ASP A 314 -9.81 -22.09 11.77
C ASP A 314 -9.24 -20.78 11.23
N LEU A 315 -8.38 -20.89 10.21
CA LEU A 315 -7.90 -19.76 9.44
C LEU A 315 -8.86 -19.53 8.27
N HIS A 316 -9.36 -18.31 8.14
CA HIS A 316 -10.12 -17.87 6.98
C HIS A 316 -9.24 -16.99 6.10
N LEU A 317 -9.16 -17.36 4.83
CA LEU A 317 -8.52 -16.57 3.77
C LEU A 317 -9.61 -16.01 2.86
N LEU A 318 -9.49 -14.72 2.55
CA LEU A 318 -10.23 -14.05 1.50
C LEU A 318 -9.29 -13.67 0.37
N THR A 319 -9.66 -13.98 -0.87
CA THR A 319 -8.93 -13.56 -2.07
C THR A 319 -9.83 -12.70 -2.95
N LEU A 320 -9.28 -11.61 -3.47
CA LEU A 320 -9.94 -10.75 -4.45
C LEU A 320 -9.45 -11.15 -5.84
N LEU A 321 -10.38 -11.49 -6.73
CA LEU A 321 -10.10 -11.90 -8.11
C LEU A 321 -11.15 -11.27 -9.03
N ASN A 322 -10.71 -10.41 -9.95
CA ASN A 322 -11.59 -9.72 -10.90
C ASN A 322 -12.79 -9.02 -10.23
N GLY A 323 -12.54 -8.38 -9.10
CA GLY A 323 -13.54 -7.67 -8.31
C GLY A 323 -14.48 -8.55 -7.51
N ARG A 324 -14.33 -9.87 -7.52
CA ARG A 324 -15.09 -10.86 -6.72
C ARG A 324 -14.29 -11.33 -5.53
N VAL A 325 -14.97 -11.61 -4.41
CA VAL A 325 -14.35 -12.13 -3.20
C VAL A 325 -14.60 -13.62 -3.09
N PHE A 326 -13.52 -14.38 -2.92
CA PHE A 326 -13.56 -15.79 -2.62
C PHE A 326 -13.13 -16.02 -1.17
N HIS A 327 -13.80 -16.95 -0.49
CA HIS A 327 -13.48 -17.39 0.85
C HIS A 327 -12.98 -18.83 0.81
N ASN A 328 -11.88 -19.10 1.51
CA ASN A 328 -11.35 -20.42 1.73
C ASN A 328 -11.05 -20.58 3.23
N MET A 329 -11.39 -21.73 3.81
CA MET A 329 -11.15 -22.01 5.21
C MET A 329 -10.13 -23.12 5.35
N ARG A 330 -9.16 -22.91 6.23
CA ARG A 330 -8.23 -23.95 6.67
C ARG A 330 -8.62 -24.40 8.06
N SER A 331 -9.00 -25.65 8.20
CA SER A 331 -9.24 -26.26 9.51
C SER A 331 -7.94 -26.44 10.28
N THR A 332 -8.08 -26.69 11.58
CA THR A 332 -6.94 -26.82 12.51
C THR A 332 -6.05 -28.03 12.22
N ASP A 333 -6.57 -29.07 11.57
CA ASP A 333 -5.83 -30.22 11.03
C ASP A 333 -5.05 -29.90 9.74
N GLY A 334 -5.27 -28.71 9.19
CA GLY A 334 -4.61 -28.18 8.01
C GLY A 334 -5.26 -28.47 6.68
N HIS A 335 -6.45 -29.05 6.68
CA HIS A 335 -7.24 -29.22 5.47
C HIS A 335 -7.84 -27.88 5.00
N TRP A 336 -7.86 -27.64 3.70
CA TRP A 336 -8.51 -26.48 3.09
C TRP A 336 -9.85 -26.88 2.47
N THR A 337 -10.89 -26.11 2.69
CA THR A 337 -12.23 -26.37 2.13
C THR A 337 -12.29 -26.20 0.61
N GLY A 338 -11.32 -25.49 0.03
CA GLY A 338 -11.38 -24.97 -1.33
C GLY A 338 -12.10 -23.62 -1.39
N ALA A 339 -11.69 -22.79 -2.35
CA ALA A 339 -12.22 -21.43 -2.50
C ALA A 339 -13.67 -21.43 -3.01
N GLN A 340 -14.53 -20.67 -2.34
CA GLN A 340 -15.94 -20.48 -2.68
C GLN A 340 -16.26 -18.99 -2.80
N VAL A 341 -17.19 -18.60 -3.67
CA VAL A 341 -17.57 -17.19 -3.80
C VAL A 341 -18.26 -16.72 -2.51
N ALA A 342 -17.69 -15.70 -1.87
CA ALA A 342 -18.28 -15.02 -0.72
C ALA A 342 -19.02 -13.74 -1.13
N ASP A 343 -18.52 -13.07 -2.18
CA ASP A 343 -19.19 -11.93 -2.80
C ASP A 343 -18.95 -11.97 -4.32
N GLY A 344 -20.06 -12.05 -5.08
CA GLY A 344 -20.05 -12.16 -6.54
C GLY A 344 -20.02 -10.83 -7.29
N ASN A 345 -19.95 -9.70 -6.58
CA ASN A 345 -19.80 -8.39 -7.21
C ASN A 345 -18.55 -8.36 -8.10
N GLY A 346 -18.58 -7.64 -9.22
CA GLY A 346 -17.47 -7.60 -10.20
C GLY A 346 -16.56 -6.38 -10.06
N ALA A 347 -16.74 -5.56 -9.03
CA ALA A 347 -16.08 -4.25 -8.90
C ALA A 347 -15.54 -3.96 -7.49
N ILE A 348 -15.38 -4.97 -6.63
CA ILE A 348 -14.75 -4.78 -5.31
C ILE A 348 -13.27 -4.46 -5.52
N SER A 349 -12.79 -3.43 -4.82
CA SER A 349 -11.43 -2.91 -4.96
C SER A 349 -10.54 -3.18 -3.75
N ASP A 350 -11.13 -3.50 -2.59
CA ASP A 350 -10.38 -3.81 -1.35
C ASP A 350 -11.20 -4.71 -0.42
N ILE A 351 -10.51 -5.45 0.46
CA ILE A 351 -11.11 -6.42 1.38
C ILE A 351 -10.43 -6.40 2.75
N ALA A 352 -11.20 -6.61 3.82
CA ALA A 352 -10.68 -6.86 5.16
C ALA A 352 -11.47 -7.95 5.87
N ALA A 353 -10.81 -8.66 6.79
CA ALA A 353 -11.37 -9.77 7.55
C ALA A 353 -11.10 -9.60 9.06
N ALA A 354 -12.05 -9.96 9.90
CA ALA A 354 -11.85 -10.05 11.34
C ALA A 354 -12.66 -11.21 11.93
N GLY A 355 -12.04 -12.05 12.77
CA GLY A 355 -12.68 -13.20 13.38
C GLY A 355 -12.99 -12.93 14.84
N ASP A 356 -14.22 -13.15 15.28
CA ASP A 356 -14.59 -12.90 16.67
C ASP A 356 -14.54 -14.16 17.55
N ARG A 357 -14.76 -13.93 18.85
CA ARG A 357 -14.77 -14.98 19.88
C ARG A 357 -15.96 -15.94 19.78
N ASP A 358 -17.01 -15.56 19.06
CA ASP A 358 -18.22 -16.35 18.88
C ASP A 358 -18.14 -17.24 17.62
N GLY A 359 -16.96 -17.29 16.97
CA GLY A 359 -16.71 -18.11 15.80
C GLY A 359 -17.16 -17.46 14.48
N ARG A 360 -17.50 -16.16 14.51
CA ARG A 360 -18.00 -15.45 13.34
C ARG A 360 -16.87 -14.75 12.60
N LEU A 361 -16.95 -14.76 11.28
CA LEU A 361 -16.06 -14.01 10.41
C LEU A 361 -16.79 -12.76 9.92
N HIS A 362 -16.22 -11.59 10.20
CA HIS A 362 -16.63 -10.32 9.61
C HIS A 362 -15.82 -10.08 8.34
N VAL A 363 -16.52 -9.76 7.26
CA VAL A 363 -15.92 -9.44 5.95
C VAL A 363 -16.36 -8.05 5.55
N LEU A 364 -15.39 -7.21 5.23
CA LEU A 364 -15.59 -5.84 4.78
C LEU A 364 -15.14 -5.76 3.33
N THR A 365 -15.99 -5.24 2.45
CA THR A 365 -15.67 -5.07 1.03
C THR A 365 -15.82 -3.60 0.64
N LEU A 366 -14.85 -3.11 -0.13
CA LEU A 366 -14.87 -1.77 -0.68
C LEU A 366 -15.36 -1.84 -2.13
N LEU A 367 -16.51 -1.25 -2.40
CA LEU A 367 -17.14 -1.21 -3.73
C LEU A 367 -17.40 0.25 -4.10
N ASN A 368 -16.75 0.76 -5.15
CA ASN A 368 -16.94 2.13 -5.62
C ASN A 368 -16.81 3.19 -4.50
N GLY A 369 -15.85 2.99 -3.59
CA GLY A 369 -15.62 3.88 -2.46
C GLY A 369 -16.66 3.81 -1.33
N GLN A 370 -17.55 2.82 -1.36
CA GLN A 370 -18.52 2.50 -0.32
C GLN A 370 -18.13 1.21 0.40
N VAL A 371 -18.42 1.12 1.70
CA VAL A 371 -18.07 -0.05 2.52
C VAL A 371 -19.31 -0.89 2.77
N PHE A 372 -19.20 -2.18 2.45
CA PHE A 372 -20.20 -3.19 2.77
C PHE A 372 -19.66 -4.13 3.83
N HIS A 373 -20.55 -4.59 4.72
CA HIS A 373 -20.26 -5.59 5.73
C HIS A 373 -21.11 -6.84 5.48
N ASN A 374 -20.43 -7.99 5.47
CA ASN A 374 -21.03 -9.32 5.45
C ASN A 374 -20.47 -10.12 6.64
N MET A 375 -21.27 -11.02 7.19
CA MET A 375 -20.85 -11.86 8.31
C MET A 375 -21.12 -13.32 8.00
N ARG A 376 -20.13 -14.16 8.23
CA ARG A 376 -20.29 -15.62 8.23
C ARG A 376 -20.44 -16.09 9.67
N GLY A 377 -21.56 -16.74 9.98
CA GLY A 377 -21.78 -17.40 11.27
C GLY A 377 -20.84 -18.59 11.49
N ALA A 378 -20.76 -19.05 12.73
CA ALA A 378 -20.04 -20.28 13.08
C ALA A 378 -20.67 -21.52 12.42
N ASP A 379 -21.98 -21.47 12.14
CA ASP A 379 -22.74 -22.45 11.36
C ASP A 379 -22.40 -22.43 9.85
N GLY A 380 -21.64 -21.42 9.42
CA GLY A 380 -21.24 -21.20 8.05
C GLY A 380 -22.23 -20.48 7.16
N HIS A 381 -23.34 -20.01 7.72
CA HIS A 381 -24.29 -19.20 6.98
C HIS A 381 -23.79 -17.76 6.83
N TRP A 382 -24.08 -17.13 5.69
CA TRP A 382 -23.74 -15.73 5.43
C TRP A 382 -24.96 -14.84 5.61
N THR A 383 -24.79 -13.70 6.26
CA THR A 383 -25.88 -12.72 6.44
C THR A 383 -26.26 -12.01 5.14
N GLY A 384 -25.36 -12.01 4.16
CA GLY A 384 -25.42 -11.15 2.98
C GLY A 384 -24.74 -9.81 3.23
N ALA A 385 -24.25 -9.20 2.15
CA ALA A 385 -23.57 -7.91 2.20
C ALA A 385 -24.56 -6.77 2.42
N SER A 386 -24.26 -5.88 3.37
CA SER A 386 -25.06 -4.71 3.73
C SER A 386 -24.21 -3.45 3.68
N LEU A 387 -24.73 -2.36 3.11
CA LEU A 387 -24.03 -1.07 3.05
C LEU A 387 -23.93 -0.48 4.46
N ILE A 388 -22.72 -0.16 4.90
CA ILE A 388 -22.46 0.45 6.22
C ILE A 388 -21.79 1.82 6.15
N ASP A 389 -21.13 2.16 5.04
CA ASP A 389 -20.61 3.50 4.78
C ASP A 389 -20.79 3.88 3.30
N GLY A 390 -21.58 4.92 3.06
CA GLY A 390 -21.95 5.39 1.72
C GLY A 390 -21.10 6.52 1.16
N ASN A 391 -19.97 6.90 1.78
CA ASN A 391 -19.18 8.08 1.42
C ASN A 391 -18.81 8.16 -0.08
N GLY A 392 -18.52 7.01 -0.71
CA GLY A 392 -18.23 6.90 -2.14
C GLY A 392 -16.80 7.32 -2.53
N ALA A 393 -15.95 7.67 -1.56
CA ALA A 393 -14.56 8.07 -1.79
C ALA A 393 -13.54 7.33 -0.91
N ILE A 394 -13.96 6.30 -0.16
CA ILE A 394 -13.07 5.48 0.66
C ILE A 394 -12.13 4.71 -0.27
N SER A 395 -10.84 4.65 0.08
CA SER A 395 -9.81 4.01 -0.74
C SER A 395 -9.27 2.70 -0.16
N LYS A 396 -9.35 2.51 1.17
CA LYS A 396 -8.93 1.27 1.86
C LYS A 396 -9.78 0.96 3.08
N VAL A 397 -9.86 -0.32 3.43
CA VAL A 397 -10.49 -0.81 4.66
C VAL A 397 -9.54 -1.71 5.45
N ALA A 398 -9.59 -1.62 6.79
CA ALA A 398 -8.97 -2.59 7.68
C ALA A 398 -9.92 -2.89 8.83
N ALA A 399 -9.87 -4.11 9.37
CA ALA A 399 -10.81 -4.55 10.39
C ALA A 399 -10.12 -5.37 11.46
N ALA A 400 -10.61 -5.26 12.70
CA ALA A 400 -10.18 -6.10 13.80
C ALA A 400 -11.30 -6.25 14.83
N THR A 401 -11.33 -7.39 15.50
CA THR A 401 -12.21 -7.67 16.63
C THR A 401 -11.38 -7.71 17.90
N THR A 402 -11.92 -7.20 19.00
CA THR A 402 -11.28 -7.28 20.32
C THR A 402 -11.99 -8.30 21.22
N SER A 403 -11.44 -8.57 22.40
CA SER A 403 -12.06 -9.50 23.36
C SER A 403 -13.46 -9.09 23.83
N SER A 404 -13.82 -7.80 23.74
CA SER A 404 -15.19 -7.34 24.00
C SER A 404 -16.19 -7.88 22.98
N GLY A 405 -15.73 -8.38 21.84
CA GLY A 405 -16.56 -8.84 20.71
C GLY A 405 -16.98 -7.71 19.78
N ASP A 406 -16.51 -6.49 20.03
CA ASP A 406 -16.76 -5.36 19.14
C ASP A 406 -15.91 -5.49 17.86
N LEU A 407 -16.52 -5.17 16.72
CA LEU A 407 -15.81 -5.02 15.46
C LEU A 407 -15.33 -3.57 15.34
N HIS A 408 -14.05 -3.39 15.11
CA HIS A 408 -13.46 -2.12 14.73
C HIS A 408 -13.21 -2.09 13.23
N LEU A 409 -13.72 -1.06 12.57
CA LEU A 409 -13.48 -0.75 11.17
C LEU A 409 -12.61 0.50 11.09
N LEU A 410 -11.55 0.42 10.28
CA LEU A 410 -10.79 1.57 9.81
C LEU A 410 -11.08 1.79 8.32
N THR A 411 -11.29 3.04 7.95
CA THR A 411 -11.43 3.46 6.54
C THR A 411 -10.43 4.55 6.22
N LEU A 412 -9.73 4.39 5.10
CA LEU A 412 -8.85 5.43 4.56
C LEU A 412 -9.63 6.30 3.56
N LEU A 413 -9.64 7.61 3.80
CA LEU A 413 -10.33 8.58 2.96
C LEU A 413 -9.48 9.84 2.83
N ASN A 414 -9.00 10.13 1.61
CA ASN A 414 -8.17 11.30 1.31
C ASN A 414 -6.94 11.42 2.23
N GLY A 415 -6.28 10.29 2.46
CA GLY A 415 -5.10 10.19 3.31
C GLY A 415 -5.37 10.25 4.81
N ARG A 416 -6.63 10.41 5.26
CA ARG A 416 -7.05 10.39 6.66
C ARG A 416 -7.65 9.05 7.05
N VAL A 417 -7.42 8.63 8.29
CA VAL A 417 -7.97 7.39 8.84
C VAL A 417 -9.16 7.70 9.73
N PHE A 418 -10.28 7.05 9.46
CA PHE A 418 -11.46 7.09 10.30
C PHE A 418 -11.66 5.74 10.97
N HIS A 419 -12.05 5.75 12.24
CA HIS A 419 -12.40 4.59 13.05
C HIS A 419 -13.91 4.58 13.31
N ASN A 420 -14.52 3.43 13.13
CA ASN A 420 -15.91 3.17 13.46
C ASN A 420 -15.98 1.85 14.23
N MET A 421 -16.82 1.77 15.26
CA MET A 421 -16.97 0.57 16.07
C MET A 421 -18.39 0.06 15.93
N ARG A 422 -18.52 -1.24 15.71
CA ARG A 422 -19.79 -1.96 15.77
C ARG A 422 -19.82 -2.77 17.06
N SER A 423 -20.77 -2.46 17.93
CA SER A 423 -21.02 -3.25 19.13
C SER A 423 -21.60 -4.62 18.77
N THR A 424 -21.56 -5.54 19.74
CA THR A 424 -22.08 -6.91 19.58
C THR A 424 -23.57 -6.97 19.22
N ASP A 425 -24.37 -5.99 19.67
CA ASP A 425 -25.79 -5.80 19.32
C ASP A 425 -26.01 -5.25 17.89
N GLY A 426 -24.94 -4.87 17.22
CA GLY A 426 -24.94 -4.38 15.84
C GLY A 426 -25.12 -2.89 15.64
N HIS A 427 -25.10 -2.11 16.73
CA HIS A 427 -25.05 -0.66 16.63
C HIS A 427 -23.66 -0.17 16.19
N TRP A 428 -23.62 0.83 15.33
CA TRP A 428 -22.38 1.49 14.90
C TRP A 428 -22.24 2.84 15.59
N THR A 429 -21.06 3.14 16.12
CA THR A 429 -20.77 4.43 16.78
C THR A 429 -20.79 5.62 15.84
N GLY A 430 -20.66 5.38 14.53
CA GLY A 430 -20.36 6.39 13.53
C GLY A 430 -18.85 6.63 13.41
N ALA A 431 -18.42 7.01 12.21
CA ALA A 431 -17.01 7.21 11.88
C ALA A 431 -16.43 8.46 12.57
N GLN A 432 -15.31 8.29 13.26
CA GLN A 432 -14.54 9.35 13.93
C GLN A 432 -13.12 9.38 13.39
N VAL A 433 -12.48 10.55 13.34
CA VAL A 433 -11.09 10.65 12.88
C VAL A 433 -10.17 9.95 13.90
N ALA A 434 -9.44 8.94 13.45
CA ALA A 434 -8.41 8.26 14.23
C ALA A 434 -7.01 8.81 13.91
N ASP A 435 -6.79 9.17 12.63
CA ASP A 435 -5.59 9.86 12.18
C ASP A 435 -5.98 10.95 11.17
N GLY A 436 -5.71 12.22 11.53
CA GLY A 436 -6.03 13.38 10.72
C GLY A 436 -4.97 13.74 9.68
N ASN A 437 -3.87 12.99 9.59
CA ASN A 437 -2.86 13.17 8.56
C ASN A 437 -3.50 13.10 7.17
N GLY A 438 -3.04 13.92 6.23
CA GLY A 438 -3.65 14.02 4.89
C GLY A 438 -2.96 13.17 3.83
N ALA A 439 -2.06 12.27 4.24
CA ALA A 439 -1.14 11.57 3.34
C ALA A 439 -0.89 10.09 3.73
N ILE A 440 -1.72 9.49 4.60
CA ILE A 440 -1.65 8.05 4.85
C ILE A 440 -1.96 7.29 3.57
N SER A 441 -1.13 6.30 3.23
CA SER A 441 -1.27 5.49 2.01
C SER A 441 -1.75 4.06 2.25
N ASP A 442 -1.61 3.55 3.49
CA ASP A 442 -2.05 2.21 3.86
C ASP A 442 -2.41 2.11 5.34
N ILE A 443 -3.28 1.15 5.68
CA ILE A 443 -3.79 0.94 7.04
C ILE A 443 -3.86 -0.55 7.38
N ALA A 444 -3.55 -0.93 8.62
CA ALA A 444 -3.79 -2.26 9.16
C ALA A 444 -4.28 -2.19 10.61
N ALA A 445 -5.04 -3.20 11.04
CA ALA A 445 -5.63 -3.26 12.37
C ALA A 445 -5.48 -4.66 12.97
N ALA A 446 -5.24 -4.73 14.27
CA ALA A 446 -5.27 -5.98 15.04
C ALA A 446 -5.85 -5.73 16.44
N GLY A 447 -6.68 -6.63 16.92
CA GLY A 447 -7.33 -6.52 18.23
C GLY A 447 -6.85 -7.60 19.17
N ASP A 448 -6.45 -7.23 20.37
CA ASP A 448 -5.90 -8.18 21.34
C ASP A 448 -6.92 -8.64 22.39
N ARG A 449 -6.47 -9.57 23.24
CA ARG A 449 -7.29 -10.15 24.32
C ARG A 449 -7.56 -9.19 25.48
N ASP A 450 -6.78 -8.12 25.60
CA ASP A 450 -6.96 -7.09 26.63
C ASP A 450 -7.97 -6.00 26.21
N GLY A 451 -8.61 -6.17 25.05
CA GLY A 451 -9.59 -5.23 24.54
C GLY A 451 -8.96 -4.04 23.81
N ARG A 452 -7.67 -4.12 23.47
CA ARG A 452 -6.93 -3.03 22.82
C ARG A 452 -6.96 -3.23 21.30
N LEU A 453 -7.14 -2.13 20.60
CA LEU A 453 -7.01 -2.07 19.15
C LEU A 453 -5.65 -1.48 18.79
N HIS A 454 -4.85 -2.23 18.07
CA HIS A 454 -3.62 -1.78 17.44
C HIS A 454 -3.94 -1.30 16.02
N VAL A 455 -3.42 -0.13 15.68
CA VAL A 455 -3.55 0.48 14.36
C VAL A 455 -2.16 0.77 13.81
N LEU A 456 -1.91 0.31 12.60
CA LEU A 456 -0.73 0.68 11.82
C LEU A 456 -1.15 1.61 10.68
N THR A 457 -0.39 2.69 10.46
CA THR A 457 -0.56 3.59 9.31
C THR A 457 0.75 3.73 8.56
N LEU A 458 0.68 3.70 7.23
CA LEU A 458 1.82 3.92 6.35
C LEU A 458 1.83 5.38 5.87
N LEU A 459 2.91 6.09 6.16
CA LEU A 459 3.10 7.48 5.77
C LEU A 459 4.52 7.66 5.25
N ASN A 460 4.65 8.08 3.98
CA ASN A 460 5.96 8.36 3.36
C ASN A 460 6.97 7.21 3.51
N GLY A 461 6.50 5.97 3.38
CA GLY A 461 7.33 4.77 3.51
C GLY A 461 7.73 4.42 4.94
N GLN A 462 7.20 5.11 5.96
CA GLN A 462 7.38 4.79 7.38
C GLN A 462 6.10 4.24 7.97
N VAL A 463 6.23 3.31 8.93
CA VAL A 463 5.09 2.75 9.65
C VAL A 463 4.96 3.39 11.02
N PHE A 464 3.76 3.85 11.31
CA PHE A 464 3.38 4.38 12.61
C PHE A 464 2.42 3.42 13.30
N HIS A 465 2.68 3.13 14.57
CA HIS A 465 1.80 2.37 15.44
C HIS A 465 1.08 3.31 16.41
N ASN A 466 -0.23 3.14 16.52
CA ASN A 466 -1.06 3.75 17.54
C ASN A 466 -1.92 2.67 18.20
N MET A 467 -2.28 2.86 19.46
CA MET A 467 -3.08 1.89 20.21
C MET A 467 -4.27 2.61 20.84
N ARG A 468 -5.45 1.99 20.71
CA ARG A 468 -6.65 2.39 21.44
C ARG A 468 -6.87 1.41 22.57
N GLY A 469 -6.86 1.90 23.81
CA GLY A 469 -7.17 1.11 24.99
C GLY A 469 -8.64 0.66 25.02
N ALA A 470 -8.95 -0.31 25.88
CA ALA A 470 -10.32 -0.75 26.15
C ALA A 470 -11.17 0.39 26.75
N ASP A 471 -10.55 1.36 27.43
CA ASP A 471 -11.20 2.59 27.91
C ASP A 471 -11.53 3.59 26.78
N GLY A 472 -11.11 3.27 25.57
CA GLY A 472 -11.33 4.03 24.36
C GLY A 472 -10.37 5.18 24.10
N ARG A 473 -9.35 5.35 24.93
CA ARG A 473 -8.33 6.38 24.73
C ARG A 473 -7.23 5.90 23.79
N TRP A 474 -6.73 6.81 22.97
CA TRP A 474 -5.57 6.57 22.10
C TRP A 474 -4.28 6.90 22.83
N THR A 475 -3.24 6.09 22.63
CA THR A 475 -1.90 6.31 23.20
C THR A 475 -1.12 7.41 22.47
N GLY A 476 -1.51 7.72 21.23
CA GLY A 476 -0.74 8.55 20.32
C GLY A 476 0.13 7.70 19.41
N ALA A 477 0.33 8.18 18.18
CA ALA A 477 1.12 7.49 17.17
C ALA A 477 2.63 7.60 17.44
N SER A 478 3.35 6.50 17.23
CA SER A 478 4.80 6.41 17.33
C SER A 478 5.36 5.59 16.17
N VAL A 479 6.59 5.85 15.74
CA VAL A 479 7.20 5.13 14.61
C VAL A 479 7.54 3.70 15.05
N SER A 480 7.00 2.70 14.34
CA SER A 480 7.36 1.29 14.51
C SER A 480 8.39 0.82 13.47
N ASP A 481 8.42 1.46 12.30
CA ASP A 481 9.41 1.20 11.25
C ASP A 481 9.83 2.53 10.57
N PRO A 482 11.07 2.99 10.74
CA PRO A 482 11.54 4.28 10.23
C PRO A 482 12.09 4.22 8.80
N SER A 483 12.06 3.07 8.12
CA SER A 483 12.85 2.78 6.91
C SER A 483 12.60 3.71 5.72
N GLY A 484 11.41 4.29 5.59
CA GLY A 484 11.10 5.31 4.57
C GLY A 484 10.87 4.74 3.17
N HIS A 485 10.74 3.42 3.03
CA HIS A 485 10.52 2.73 1.75
C HIS A 485 9.52 1.58 1.85
N ILE A 486 8.75 1.49 2.94
CA ILE A 486 7.65 0.52 3.06
C ILE A 486 6.53 0.87 2.07
N VAL A 487 5.95 -0.16 1.44
CA VAL A 487 4.87 0.01 0.45
C VAL A 487 3.55 -0.68 0.83
N THR A 488 3.57 -1.62 1.77
CA THR A 488 2.37 -2.33 2.25
C THR A 488 2.58 -2.76 3.69
N ILE A 489 1.51 -2.76 4.48
CA ILE A 489 1.52 -3.17 5.88
C ILE A 489 0.42 -4.20 6.18
N ALA A 490 0.68 -5.12 7.10
CA ALA A 490 -0.34 -5.98 7.72
C ALA A 490 -0.06 -6.12 9.22
N ALA A 491 -1.10 -6.48 9.97
CA ALA A 491 -1.02 -6.62 11.42
C ALA A 491 -1.83 -7.81 11.90
N ALA A 492 -1.33 -8.49 12.93
CA ALA A 492 -2.07 -9.48 13.68
C ALA A 492 -1.61 -9.50 15.14
N THR A 493 -2.44 -10.04 16.02
CA THR A 493 -2.06 -10.26 17.42
C THR A 493 -2.18 -11.73 17.77
N THR A 494 -1.29 -12.22 18.61
CA THR A 494 -1.34 -13.57 19.19
C THR A 494 -1.91 -13.55 20.62
N PRO A 495 -2.33 -14.70 21.18
CA PRO A 495 -2.88 -14.80 22.53
C PRO A 495 -2.06 -14.24 23.68
N ASN A 496 -0.75 -14.14 23.52
CA ASN A 496 0.13 -13.50 24.49
C ASN A 496 0.06 -11.95 24.46
N GLY A 497 -0.73 -11.37 23.55
CA GLY A 497 -0.90 -9.92 23.37
C GLY A 497 0.17 -9.28 22.48
N ASP A 498 1.10 -10.06 21.92
CA ASP A 498 2.12 -9.51 21.03
C ASP A 498 1.46 -9.02 19.74
N LEU A 499 1.92 -7.87 19.25
CA LEU A 499 1.55 -7.35 17.94
C LEU A 499 2.61 -7.77 16.93
N HIS A 500 2.16 -8.46 15.89
CA HIS A 500 2.93 -8.78 14.70
C HIS A 500 2.65 -7.71 13.64
N GLN A 501 3.73 -7.23 13.02
CA GLN A 501 3.71 -6.29 11.91
C GLN A 501 4.45 -6.93 10.74
N ALA A 502 3.75 -7.12 9.62
CA ALA A 502 4.37 -7.40 8.33
C ALA A 502 4.50 -6.11 7.51
N THR A 503 5.63 -5.97 6.81
CA THR A 503 5.85 -4.89 5.86
C THR A 503 6.42 -5.42 4.55
N LEU A 504 6.03 -4.81 3.44
CA LEU A 504 6.67 -5.01 2.13
C LEU A 504 7.60 -3.84 1.82
N ALA A 505 8.83 -4.14 1.39
CA ALA A 505 9.84 -3.14 1.05
C ALA A 505 10.68 -3.58 -0.18
N PRO A 506 10.99 -2.67 -1.14
CA PRO A 506 11.76 -2.98 -2.35
C PRO A 506 13.15 -3.58 -2.13
#